data_AF-A0A315DSQ8-F1
#
_entry.id   AF-A0A315DSQ8-F1
#
_cell.length_a   1.000
_cell.length_b   1.000
_cell.length_c   1.000
_cell.angle_alpha   90.00
_cell.angle_beta   90.00
_cell.angle_gamma   90.00
#
_symmetry.space_group_name_H-M   'P 1'
#
loop_
_entity.id
_entity.type
_entity.pdbx_description
1 polymer ?
#
loop_
_entity_poly.entity_id
_entity_poly.type
_entity_poly.pdbx_seq_one_letter_code
_entity_poly.pdbx_strand_id
1 'polypeptide(L)'
;MYNEAQLEEKFIAPLLTHLGWGKCYQVGITVQGKFAKPDYCLTVDPAQETALITHKDHKLITAICESKAWNKKLDTGKADAKDNPHHQLQGYLSTLRVRFGFLTNGRHWRVYDTDKITAKKTYIEFDLEAIVALDAGPEQDKALALFAFFFGKDTYTPTTPGGQASAISQTIAASADFTLEVEENLKAVIYGYAGEDSLFQIMGKAIARANPKANLSHVYENSVVLLFRLLFVVYFEDKNAALLQAHPFYQRYSLAQIFQSLRHQPAEREALHDGVYALKQLFEMLDEGAEDIDIPLFNGGLFDPTRAPLLLTPKIFDNATLRQLLEKLLYKTHRGDTLFDTKRDFKNMSVTHLGRIYEGLLEFRFERATENAVYLEYESNTTKGKTFEAYFDAYDQALIRKEKGFKSWREINIKKGEVFLKSANNSRKTTASYYTEPVLSQPLVKASIDRALQTAQTNGNNDGRAFMDLRILDNACGSGHFLVEHWATSPTWHLPALTPTRCCKNWSAKSAAKSANSSNS
;
A
#
# COMPACT_ATOMS: atom_id res chain seq x y z
N MET A 1 -18.18 36.11 -8.85
CA MET A 1 -17.01 35.31 -8.46
C MET A 1 -15.79 36.20 -8.50
N TYR A 2 -14.92 36.11 -7.50
CA TYR A 2 -13.73 36.94 -7.40
C TYR A 2 -12.70 36.57 -8.47
N ASN A 3 -12.05 37.57 -9.07
CA ASN A 3 -10.81 37.35 -9.81
C ASN A 3 -9.65 37.04 -8.84
N GLU A 4 -8.47 36.69 -9.35
CA GLU A 4 -7.33 36.25 -8.53
C GLU A 4 -6.95 37.26 -7.44
N ALA A 5 -6.70 38.52 -7.81
CA ALA A 5 -6.34 39.58 -6.86
C ALA A 5 -7.44 39.86 -5.82
N GLN A 6 -8.72 39.84 -6.22
CA GLN A 6 -9.82 40.02 -5.28
C GLN A 6 -9.94 38.84 -4.31
N LEU A 7 -9.67 37.62 -4.76
CA LEU A 7 -9.71 36.43 -3.93
C LEU A 7 -8.55 36.41 -2.93
N GLU A 8 -7.37 36.80 -3.40
CA GLU A 8 -6.17 37.02 -2.59
C GLU A 8 -6.43 38.01 -1.45
N GLU A 9 -6.90 39.20 -1.80
CA GLU A 9 -7.13 40.29 -0.85
C GLU A 9 -8.25 39.99 0.14
N LYS A 10 -9.39 39.47 -0.34
CA LYS A 10 -10.61 39.36 0.47
C LYS A 10 -10.73 38.05 1.24
N PHE A 11 -9.99 37.01 0.85
CA PHE A 11 -10.15 35.69 1.43
C PHE A 11 -8.83 35.04 1.82
N ILE A 12 -7.90 34.86 0.87
CA ILE A 12 -6.68 34.06 1.10
C ILE A 12 -5.75 34.76 2.10
N ALA A 13 -5.44 36.04 1.91
CA ALA A 13 -4.55 36.77 2.81
C ALA A 13 -5.13 36.91 4.24
N PRO A 14 -6.44 37.21 4.44
CA PRO A 14 -7.07 37.14 5.75
C PRO A 14 -6.99 35.75 6.39
N LEU A 15 -7.29 34.69 5.62
CA LEU A 15 -7.25 33.32 6.13
C LEU A 15 -5.84 32.91 6.55
N LEU A 16 -4.82 33.21 5.76
CA LEU A 16 -3.41 32.97 6.13
C LEU A 16 -3.02 33.69 7.42
N THR A 17 -3.58 34.88 7.65
CA THR A 17 -3.38 35.63 8.90
C THR A 17 -4.04 34.92 10.09
N HIS A 18 -5.27 34.42 9.92
CA HIS A 18 -5.94 33.61 10.94
C HIS A 18 -5.24 32.28 11.22
N LEU A 19 -4.59 31.70 10.21
CA LEU A 19 -3.72 30.52 10.34
C LEU A 19 -2.35 30.85 10.98
N GLY A 20 -2.12 32.11 11.33
CA GLY A 20 -0.99 32.56 12.15
C GLY A 20 0.30 32.86 11.39
N TRP A 21 0.28 32.86 10.05
CA TRP A 21 1.47 33.06 9.22
C TRP A 21 1.92 34.52 9.14
N GLY A 22 3.23 34.73 9.17
CA GLY A 22 3.84 35.88 8.51
C GLY A 22 3.82 35.67 7.00
N LYS A 23 3.57 36.73 6.22
CA LYS A 23 3.38 36.61 4.75
C LYS A 23 3.99 37.78 4.00
N CYS A 24 4.92 37.48 3.11
CA CYS A 24 5.46 38.46 2.17
C CYS A 24 4.84 38.25 0.78
N TYR A 25 4.11 39.25 0.30
CA TYR A 25 3.43 39.21 -0.99
C TYR A 25 4.40 39.46 -2.15
N GLN A 26 4.38 38.58 -3.15
CA GLN A 26 5.04 38.79 -4.44
C GLN A 26 6.54 39.14 -4.38
N VAL A 27 7.28 38.53 -3.45
CA VAL A 27 8.74 38.74 -3.31
C VAL A 27 9.48 37.97 -4.41
N GLY A 28 10.13 38.70 -5.33
CA GLY A 28 10.95 38.12 -6.39
C GLY A 28 12.36 37.77 -5.89
N ILE A 29 12.71 36.48 -5.94
CA ILE A 29 13.96 35.90 -5.44
C ILE A 29 14.68 35.15 -6.58
N THR A 30 15.99 35.34 -6.69
CA THR A 30 16.83 34.62 -7.67
C THR A 30 17.79 33.70 -6.95
N VAL A 31 17.70 32.40 -7.24
CA VAL A 31 18.61 31.37 -6.69
C VAL A 31 19.28 30.64 -7.85
N GLN A 32 20.61 30.63 -7.88
CA GLN A 32 21.40 29.95 -8.93
C GLN A 32 20.99 30.34 -10.36
N GLY A 33 20.71 31.63 -10.58
CA GLY A 33 20.30 32.18 -11.89
C GLY A 33 18.84 31.91 -12.28
N LYS A 34 18.07 31.19 -11.47
CA LYS A 34 16.63 30.98 -11.67
C LYS A 34 15.82 31.96 -10.83
N PHE A 35 14.90 32.66 -11.48
CA PHE A 35 14.00 33.61 -10.83
C PHE A 35 12.70 32.91 -10.41
N ALA A 36 12.25 33.17 -9.18
CA ALA A 36 10.96 32.74 -8.66
C ALA A 36 10.27 33.93 -7.98
N LYS A 37 8.97 34.07 -8.23
CA LYS A 37 8.13 35.10 -7.62
C LYS A 37 6.77 34.47 -7.25
N PRO A 38 6.71 33.73 -6.13
CA PRO A 38 5.45 33.17 -5.65
C PRO A 38 4.50 34.27 -5.17
N ASP A 39 3.20 33.96 -5.11
CA ASP A 39 2.20 34.92 -4.59
C ASP A 39 2.46 35.25 -3.11
N TYR A 40 2.71 34.23 -2.28
CA TYR A 40 3.06 34.42 -0.87
C TYR A 40 4.26 33.56 -0.46
N CYS A 41 5.26 34.22 0.14
CA CYS A 41 6.30 33.55 0.92
C CYS A 41 5.90 33.60 2.40
N LEU A 42 5.70 32.44 3.02
CA LEU A 42 5.21 32.32 4.40
C LEU A 42 6.35 32.09 5.39
N THR A 43 6.31 32.81 6.51
CA THR A 43 7.30 32.71 7.59
C THR A 43 6.61 32.36 8.92
N VAL A 44 7.30 31.58 9.76
CA VAL A 44 6.82 31.28 11.12
C VAL A 44 7.02 32.46 12.08
N ASP A 45 8.07 33.24 11.88
CA ASP A 45 8.37 34.43 12.66
C ASP A 45 8.06 35.68 11.82
N PRO A 46 7.04 36.49 12.20
CA PRO A 46 6.74 37.74 11.53
C PRO A 46 7.91 38.73 11.50
N ALA A 47 8.84 38.67 12.46
CA ALA A 47 10.03 39.54 12.45
C ALA A 47 10.96 39.25 11.25
N GLN A 48 10.84 38.06 10.63
CA GLN A 48 11.63 37.68 9.46
C GLN A 48 11.09 38.29 8.15
N GLU A 49 9.88 38.86 8.12
CA GLU A 49 9.29 39.40 6.89
C GLU A 49 10.15 40.54 6.30
N THR A 50 10.53 41.51 7.13
CA THR A 50 11.38 42.63 6.71
C THR A 50 12.73 42.14 6.20
N ALA A 51 13.31 41.15 6.88
CA ALA A 51 14.59 40.54 6.48
C ALA A 51 14.46 39.78 5.15
N LEU A 52 13.37 39.04 4.94
CA LEU A 52 13.09 38.32 3.70
C LEU A 52 12.89 39.29 2.53
N ILE A 53 12.15 40.39 2.71
CA ILE A 53 11.96 41.40 1.67
C ILE A 53 13.28 42.09 1.30
N THR A 54 14.09 42.43 2.31
CA THR A 54 15.33 43.21 2.14
C THR A 54 16.45 42.36 1.55
N HIS A 55 16.70 41.20 2.15
CA HIS A 55 17.84 40.34 1.81
C HIS A 55 17.50 39.25 0.80
N LYS A 56 16.19 38.98 0.58
CA LYS A 56 15.70 37.95 -0.34
C LYS A 56 16.29 36.56 -0.04
N ASP A 57 16.58 36.29 1.24
CA ASP A 57 17.10 35.00 1.66
C ASP A 57 15.98 33.97 1.70
N HIS A 58 15.98 33.09 0.69
CA HIS A 58 15.00 32.02 0.54
C HIS A 58 14.97 31.04 1.74
N LYS A 59 16.02 30.98 2.57
CA LYS A 59 16.08 30.11 3.75
C LYS A 59 15.14 30.56 4.88
N LEU A 60 14.66 31.80 4.84
CA LEU A 60 13.67 32.32 5.79
C LEU A 60 12.25 31.84 5.47
N ILE A 61 12.04 31.26 4.28
CA ILE A 61 10.72 30.81 3.84
C ILE A 61 10.45 29.42 4.42
N THR A 62 9.38 29.32 5.20
CA THR A 62 8.91 28.03 5.74
C THR A 62 8.02 27.29 4.75
N ALA A 63 7.11 28.01 4.10
CA ALA A 63 6.21 27.48 3.08
C ALA A 63 5.94 28.53 1.99
N ILE A 64 5.58 28.06 0.80
CA ILE A 64 5.13 28.91 -0.30
C ILE A 64 3.62 28.72 -0.48
N CYS A 65 2.83 29.79 -0.60
CA CYS A 65 1.44 29.69 -1.00
C CYS A 65 1.23 30.36 -2.36
N GLU A 66 0.70 29.60 -3.31
CA GLU A 66 0.34 30.07 -4.65
C GLU A 66 -1.18 30.02 -4.79
N SER A 67 -1.77 31.11 -5.28
CA SER A 67 -3.20 31.28 -5.45
C SER A 67 -3.60 31.39 -6.91
N LYS A 68 -4.84 31.00 -7.23
CA LYS A 68 -5.43 31.15 -8.55
C LYS A 68 -6.85 31.67 -8.45
N ALA A 69 -7.36 32.27 -9.52
CA ALA A 69 -8.77 32.66 -9.61
C ALA A 69 -9.73 31.50 -9.28
N TRP A 70 -10.89 31.81 -8.69
CA TRP A 70 -11.85 30.84 -8.14
C TRP A 70 -12.19 29.67 -9.07
N ASN A 71 -12.40 29.93 -10.35
CA ASN A 71 -12.78 28.92 -11.35
C ASN A 71 -11.60 28.21 -12.02
N LYS A 72 -10.36 28.60 -11.71
CA LYS A 72 -9.18 27.99 -12.33
C LYS A 72 -8.96 26.61 -11.70
N LYS A 73 -8.81 25.59 -12.55
CA LYS A 73 -8.40 24.26 -12.12
C LYS A 73 -6.94 24.29 -11.64
N LEU A 74 -6.68 23.69 -10.48
CA LEU A 74 -5.34 23.60 -9.89
C LEU A 74 -4.41 22.62 -10.63
N ASP A 75 -4.97 21.77 -11.48
CA ASP A 75 -4.22 20.88 -12.37
C ASP A 75 -4.94 20.74 -13.72
N THR A 76 -4.25 21.15 -14.79
CA THR A 76 -4.74 21.08 -16.19
C THR A 76 -4.24 19.83 -16.93
N GLY A 77 -3.57 18.90 -16.25
CA GLY A 77 -2.98 17.72 -16.86
C GLY A 77 -1.84 18.07 -17.83
N LYS A 78 -1.74 17.35 -18.94
CA LYS A 78 -0.73 17.56 -20.00
C LYS A 78 -1.11 18.68 -20.99
N ALA A 79 -2.34 19.20 -20.93
CA ALA A 79 -2.87 20.09 -21.94
C ALA A 79 -2.13 21.44 -21.98
N ASP A 80 -1.58 21.88 -20.85
CA ASP A 80 -0.76 23.10 -20.78
C ASP A 80 0.22 23.02 -19.61
N ALA A 81 1.35 22.35 -19.81
CA ALA A 81 2.33 22.15 -18.74
C ALA A 81 2.98 23.47 -18.26
N LYS A 82 3.00 24.52 -19.09
CA LYS A 82 3.56 25.83 -18.74
C LYS A 82 2.60 26.65 -17.87
N ASP A 83 1.29 26.57 -18.16
CA ASP A 83 0.27 27.32 -17.41
C ASP A 83 -0.46 26.45 -16.36
N ASN A 84 0.13 25.30 -16.00
CA ASN A 84 -0.40 24.40 -14.98
C ASN A 84 0.01 24.87 -13.57
N PRO A 85 -0.94 25.28 -12.70
CA PRO A 85 -0.61 25.80 -11.37
C PRO A 85 0.18 24.80 -10.50
N HIS A 86 -0.05 23.50 -10.67
CA HIS A 86 0.73 22.46 -10.00
C HIS A 86 2.21 22.49 -10.38
N HIS A 87 2.53 22.60 -11.67
CA HIS A 87 3.92 22.65 -12.14
C HIS A 87 4.59 23.98 -11.78
N GLN A 88 3.82 25.07 -11.77
CA GLN A 88 4.27 26.38 -11.31
C GLN A 88 4.75 26.33 -9.84
N LEU A 89 3.92 25.84 -8.93
CA LEU A 89 4.29 25.73 -7.51
C LEU A 89 5.49 24.79 -7.31
N GLN A 90 5.52 23.62 -7.97
CA GLN A 90 6.67 22.72 -7.90
C GLN A 90 7.96 23.37 -8.39
N GLY A 91 7.88 24.19 -9.44
CA GLY A 91 8.99 24.99 -9.95
C GLY A 91 9.53 25.96 -8.90
N TYR A 92 8.65 26.63 -8.16
CA TYR A 92 9.04 27.52 -7.07
C TYR A 92 9.67 26.77 -5.90
N LEU A 93 9.04 25.69 -5.42
CA LEU A 93 9.57 24.88 -4.32
C LEU A 93 10.97 24.33 -4.64
N SER A 94 11.16 23.83 -5.87
CA SER A 94 12.47 23.35 -6.34
C SER A 94 13.50 24.47 -6.47
N THR A 95 13.11 25.62 -7.05
CA THR A 95 14.02 26.75 -7.26
C THR A 95 14.49 27.37 -5.95
N LEU A 96 13.55 27.56 -5.00
CA LEU A 96 13.82 28.16 -3.70
C LEU A 96 14.23 27.14 -2.64
N ARG A 97 14.28 25.84 -2.97
CA ARG A 97 14.60 24.74 -2.05
C ARG A 97 13.74 24.76 -0.78
N VAL A 98 12.46 25.10 -0.94
CA VAL A 98 11.47 25.11 0.14
C VAL A 98 10.71 23.79 0.09
N ARG A 99 10.56 23.14 1.26
CA ARG A 99 9.97 21.81 1.35
C ARG A 99 8.46 21.79 1.17
N PHE A 100 7.76 22.74 1.80
CA PHE A 100 6.30 22.74 1.85
C PHE A 100 5.69 23.82 0.97
N GLY A 101 4.62 23.46 0.26
CA GLY A 101 3.89 24.38 -0.58
C GLY A 101 2.38 24.21 -0.49
N PHE A 102 1.67 25.32 -0.60
CA PHE A 102 0.22 25.39 -0.64
C PHE A 102 -0.23 25.90 -2.01
N LEU A 103 -1.20 25.21 -2.61
CA LEU A 103 -1.83 25.64 -3.85
C LEU A 103 -3.33 25.75 -3.64
N THR A 104 -3.92 26.89 -3.97
CA THR A 104 -5.35 27.11 -3.74
C THR A 104 -6.03 27.96 -4.81
N ASN A 105 -7.32 27.70 -5.03
CA ASN A 105 -8.23 28.59 -5.76
C ASN A 105 -9.34 29.12 -4.85
N GLY A 106 -9.10 29.14 -3.53
CA GLY A 106 -10.08 29.49 -2.50
C GLY A 106 -10.91 28.29 -2.07
N ARG A 107 -11.47 27.54 -3.03
CA ARG A 107 -12.28 26.33 -2.77
C ARG A 107 -11.41 25.13 -2.41
N HIS A 108 -10.50 24.74 -3.30
CA HIS A 108 -9.62 23.59 -3.09
C HIS A 108 -8.28 24.07 -2.57
N TRP A 109 -7.78 23.41 -1.53
CA TRP A 109 -6.49 23.68 -0.92
C TRP A 109 -5.63 22.43 -0.94
N ARG A 110 -4.43 22.54 -1.52
CA ARG A 110 -3.49 21.42 -1.60
C ARG A 110 -2.25 21.71 -0.78
N VAL A 111 -1.79 20.74 0.00
CA VAL A 111 -0.47 20.75 0.62
C VAL A 111 0.47 19.80 -0.11
N TYR A 112 1.67 20.29 -0.38
CA TYR A 112 2.77 19.58 -1.02
C TYR A 112 3.92 19.42 -0.04
N ASP A 113 4.55 18.25 -0.07
CA ASP A 113 5.82 17.97 0.58
C ASP A 113 6.83 17.50 -0.48
N THR A 114 7.94 18.23 -0.65
CA THR A 114 8.97 17.90 -1.63
C THR A 114 10.09 17.03 -1.08
N ASP A 115 9.97 16.49 0.14
CA ASP A 115 10.97 15.58 0.72
C ASP A 115 11.31 14.41 -0.22
N LYS A 116 10.28 13.82 -0.85
CA LYS A 116 10.44 12.80 -1.89
C LYS A 116 10.07 13.36 -3.25
N ILE A 117 11.06 13.54 -4.12
CA ILE A 117 10.84 13.90 -5.52
C ILE A 117 10.28 12.66 -6.23
N THR A 118 9.01 12.69 -6.61
CA THR A 118 8.37 11.60 -7.36
C THR A 118 7.87 12.09 -8.71
N ALA A 119 7.87 11.21 -9.72
CA ALA A 119 7.26 11.51 -11.01
C ALA A 119 5.72 11.56 -10.94
N LYS A 120 5.12 11.08 -9.85
CA LYS A 120 3.69 11.16 -9.60
C LYS A 120 3.36 12.47 -8.89
N LYS A 121 2.18 13.00 -9.17
CA LYS A 121 1.66 14.17 -8.45
C LYS A 121 1.19 13.71 -7.08
N THR A 122 1.92 14.11 -6.04
CA THR A 122 1.61 13.76 -4.65
C THR A 122 1.26 15.02 -3.88
N TYR A 123 0.06 15.07 -3.33
CA TYR A 123 -0.45 16.16 -2.49
C TYR A 123 -1.64 15.64 -1.67
N ILE A 124 -1.96 16.34 -0.59
CA ILE A 124 -3.23 16.18 0.12
C ILE A 124 -4.12 17.35 -0.30
N GLU A 125 -5.35 17.09 -0.72
CA GLU A 125 -6.32 18.11 -1.13
C GLU A 125 -7.50 18.16 -0.17
N PHE A 126 -7.90 19.38 0.19
CA PHE A 126 -9.10 19.69 0.96
C PHE A 126 -10.06 20.48 0.07
N ASP A 127 -11.33 20.07 -0.01
CA ASP A 127 -12.42 20.89 -0.57
C ASP A 127 -13.03 21.69 0.58
N LEU A 128 -12.56 22.92 0.77
CA LEU A 128 -12.99 23.78 1.86
C LEU A 128 -14.46 24.20 1.71
N GLU A 129 -14.96 24.32 0.49
CA GLU A 129 -16.38 24.60 0.23
C GLU A 129 -17.25 23.43 0.73
N ALA A 130 -16.85 22.19 0.44
CA ALA A 130 -17.54 21.01 0.95
C ALA A 130 -17.48 20.91 2.49
N ILE A 131 -16.34 21.22 3.11
CA ILE A 131 -16.19 21.20 4.58
C ILE A 131 -17.12 22.22 5.26
N VAL A 132 -17.17 23.44 4.72
CA VAL A 132 -18.04 24.51 5.27
C VAL A 132 -19.52 24.23 5.02
N ALA A 133 -19.85 23.45 3.99
CA ALA A 133 -21.23 23.04 3.69
C ALA A 133 -21.75 21.88 4.57
N LEU A 134 -20.89 21.23 5.38
CA LEU A 134 -21.34 20.23 6.36
C LEU A 134 -22.25 20.85 7.41
N ASP A 135 -23.15 20.03 7.97
CA ASP A 135 -23.96 20.43 9.12
C ASP A 135 -23.07 20.73 10.32
N ALA A 136 -23.41 21.79 11.06
CA ALA A 136 -22.67 22.20 12.25
C ALA A 136 -22.66 21.06 13.28
N GLY A 137 -21.46 20.60 13.65
CA GLY A 137 -21.30 19.50 14.58
C GLY A 137 -19.92 18.86 14.52
N PRO A 138 -19.74 17.69 15.20
CA PRO A 138 -18.44 17.09 15.42
C PRO A 138 -17.67 16.73 14.14
N GLU A 139 -18.37 16.46 13.03
CA GLU A 139 -17.74 16.14 11.75
C GLU A 139 -17.13 17.38 11.10
N GLN A 140 -17.90 18.48 11.03
CA GLN A 140 -17.42 19.75 10.54
C GLN A 140 -16.26 20.27 11.40
N ASP A 141 -16.36 20.18 12.72
CA ASP A 141 -15.30 20.59 13.65
C ASP A 141 -14.00 19.81 13.40
N LYS A 142 -14.09 18.48 13.23
CA LYS A 142 -12.91 17.64 12.91
C LYS A 142 -12.32 17.98 11.54
N ALA A 143 -13.15 18.19 10.53
CA ALA A 143 -12.70 18.53 9.18
C ALA A 143 -11.99 19.90 9.16
N LEU A 144 -12.53 20.90 9.86
CA LEU A 144 -11.91 22.21 10.03
C LEU A 144 -10.63 22.13 10.87
N ALA A 145 -10.59 21.31 11.92
CA ALA A 145 -9.39 21.08 12.71
C ALA A 145 -8.26 20.44 11.87
N LEU A 146 -8.57 19.48 11.00
CA LEU A 146 -7.61 18.91 10.06
C LEU A 146 -7.12 19.95 9.05
N PHE A 147 -8.02 20.76 8.50
CA PHE A 147 -7.63 21.87 7.62
C PHE A 147 -6.68 22.84 8.34
N ALA A 148 -7.04 23.29 9.55
CA ALA A 148 -6.21 24.18 10.35
C ALA A 148 -4.86 23.54 10.73
N PHE A 149 -4.83 22.22 10.97
CA PHE A 149 -3.58 21.50 11.19
C PHE A 149 -2.69 21.56 9.95
N PHE A 150 -3.17 21.19 8.76
CA PHE A 150 -2.31 21.15 7.57
C PHE A 150 -1.90 22.53 7.04
N PHE A 151 -2.71 23.57 7.23
CA PHE A 151 -2.41 24.91 6.69
C PHE A 151 -2.01 25.93 7.76
N GLY A 152 -2.05 25.58 9.05
CA GLY A 152 -1.70 26.45 10.17
C GLY A 152 -0.20 26.58 10.37
N LYS A 153 0.27 27.76 10.75
CA LYS A 153 1.69 28.03 11.03
C LYS A 153 2.26 27.08 12.09
N ASP A 154 1.54 26.89 13.19
CA ASP A 154 2.04 26.18 14.36
C ASP A 154 2.44 24.72 14.05
N THR A 155 1.83 24.13 13.03
CA THR A 155 2.18 22.80 12.52
C THR A 155 3.61 22.71 11.97
N TYR A 156 4.13 23.82 11.49
CA TYR A 156 5.46 23.95 10.89
C TYR A 156 6.49 24.57 11.84
N THR A 157 6.05 25.15 12.96
CA THR A 157 6.93 25.69 13.99
C THR A 157 7.64 24.55 14.74
N PRO A 158 8.97 24.62 14.96
CA PRO A 158 9.66 23.64 15.80
C PRO A 158 9.09 23.61 17.23
N THR A 159 8.84 22.41 17.77
CA THR A 159 8.24 22.23 19.11
C THR A 159 9.17 22.62 20.26
N THR A 160 10.47 22.75 20.00
CA THR A 160 11.46 23.23 20.98
C THR A 160 12.35 24.30 20.35
N PRO A 161 12.74 25.35 21.09
CA PRO A 161 13.70 26.34 20.61
C PRO A 161 15.02 25.66 20.22
N GLY A 162 15.42 25.76 18.95
CA GLY A 162 16.60 25.09 18.39
C GLY A 162 16.41 23.62 17.98
N GLY A 163 15.22 23.05 18.18
CA GLY A 163 14.84 21.74 17.66
C GLY A 163 14.52 21.77 16.17
N GLN A 164 14.56 20.59 15.53
CA GLN A 164 14.15 20.43 14.12
C GLN A 164 12.78 19.76 13.95
N ALA A 165 12.20 19.22 15.03
CA ALA A 165 10.91 18.55 14.97
C ALA A 165 9.76 19.55 15.10
N SER A 166 8.92 19.64 14.07
CA SER A 166 7.62 20.31 14.07
C SER A 166 6.48 19.29 14.12
N ALA A 167 5.24 19.71 14.37
CA ALA A 167 4.09 18.78 14.44
C ALA A 167 3.89 18.02 13.12
N ILE A 168 4.13 18.66 11.95
CA ILE A 168 4.08 17.96 10.66
C ILE A 168 5.15 16.88 10.55
N SER A 169 6.38 17.14 11.02
CA SER A 169 7.47 16.15 10.97
C SER A 169 7.18 14.95 11.87
N GLN A 170 6.59 15.18 13.05
CA GLN A 170 6.16 14.12 13.96
C GLN A 170 5.02 13.30 13.36
N THR A 171 4.06 13.96 12.70
CA THR A 171 2.94 13.29 12.02
C THR A 171 3.42 12.42 10.87
N ILE A 172 4.38 12.90 10.07
CA ILE A 172 4.98 12.11 8.99
C ILE A 172 5.72 10.90 9.56
N ALA A 173 6.49 11.07 10.63
CA ALA A 173 7.17 9.95 11.30
C ALA A 173 6.16 8.92 11.85
N ALA A 174 5.14 9.38 12.57
CA ALA A 174 4.09 8.53 13.12
C ALA A 174 3.32 7.79 12.01
N SER A 175 3.09 8.41 10.84
CA SER A 175 2.48 7.74 9.69
C SER A 175 3.34 6.62 9.12
N ALA A 176 4.66 6.79 9.10
CA ALA A 176 5.59 5.75 8.65
C ALA A 176 5.60 4.57 9.64
N ASP A 177 5.67 4.87 10.94
CA ASP A 177 5.62 3.87 12.01
C ASP A 177 4.29 3.10 11.98
N PHE A 178 3.17 3.80 11.80
CA PHE A 178 1.84 3.20 11.67
C PHE A 178 1.76 2.26 10.45
N THR A 179 2.33 2.66 9.30
CA THR A 179 2.36 1.80 8.11
C THR A 179 3.14 0.51 8.40
N LEU A 180 4.30 0.62 9.04
CA LEU A 180 5.11 -0.53 9.45
C LEU A 180 4.36 -1.42 10.46
N GLU A 181 3.65 -0.82 11.41
CA GLU A 181 2.86 -1.55 12.40
C GLU A 181 1.71 -2.34 11.75
N VAL A 182 0.99 -1.72 10.79
CA VAL A 182 -0.07 -2.40 10.03
C VAL A 182 0.48 -3.56 9.20
N GLU A 183 1.64 -3.34 8.59
CA GLU A 183 2.40 -4.34 7.86
C GLU A 183 2.80 -5.53 8.77
N GLU A 184 3.45 -5.27 9.90
CA GLU A 184 3.84 -6.33 10.85
C GLU A 184 2.63 -7.03 11.47
N ASN A 185 1.53 -6.31 11.69
CA ASN A 185 0.28 -6.91 12.15
C ASN A 185 -0.33 -7.86 11.11
N LEU A 186 -0.25 -7.53 9.82
CA LEU A 186 -0.72 -8.45 8.77
C LEU A 186 0.08 -9.77 8.81
N LYS A 187 1.41 -9.71 8.97
CA LYS A 187 2.24 -10.92 9.16
C LYS A 187 1.84 -11.71 10.40
N ALA A 188 1.65 -11.02 11.53
CA ALA A 188 1.21 -11.62 12.79
C ALA A 188 -0.08 -12.43 12.60
N VAL A 189 -1.04 -11.88 11.87
CA VAL A 189 -2.31 -12.52 11.56
C VAL A 189 -2.17 -13.65 10.52
N ILE A 190 -1.32 -13.50 9.50
CA ILE A 190 -1.13 -14.56 8.50
C ILE A 190 -0.47 -15.79 9.13
N TYR A 191 0.61 -15.60 9.89
CA TYR A 191 1.38 -16.70 10.48
C TYR A 191 0.80 -17.17 11.82
N GLY A 192 0.20 -16.28 12.58
CA GLY A 192 -0.37 -16.51 13.91
C GLY A 192 0.66 -16.45 15.03
N TYR A 193 1.29 -15.27 15.21
CA TYR A 193 2.15 -14.95 16.36
C TYR A 193 1.68 -13.65 17.03
N ALA A 194 2.32 -13.24 18.14
CA ALA A 194 1.96 -12.02 18.88
C ALA A 194 0.51 -12.02 19.37
N GLY A 195 -0.01 -13.19 19.77
CA GLY A 195 -1.39 -13.35 20.22
C GLY A 195 -2.44 -13.39 19.10
N GLU A 196 -2.05 -13.46 17.83
CA GLU A 196 -2.99 -13.54 16.70
C GLU A 196 -3.26 -14.97 16.23
N ASP A 197 -4.46 -15.20 15.70
CA ASP A 197 -4.79 -16.45 15.04
C ASP A 197 -4.28 -16.51 13.60
N SER A 198 -3.61 -17.62 13.28
CA SER A 198 -3.03 -17.87 11.96
C SER A 198 -4.11 -18.05 10.91
N LEU A 199 -4.30 -17.07 10.04
CA LEU A 199 -5.13 -17.20 8.85
C LEU A 199 -4.69 -18.39 8.00
N PHE A 200 -3.38 -18.57 7.84
CA PHE A 200 -2.82 -19.63 7.03
C PHE A 200 -3.19 -21.01 7.59
N GLN A 201 -3.11 -21.18 8.91
CA GLN A 201 -3.56 -22.41 9.56
C GLN A 201 -5.07 -22.63 9.43
N ILE A 202 -5.89 -21.60 9.61
CA ILE A 202 -7.36 -21.70 9.47
C ILE A 202 -7.71 -22.16 8.05
N MET A 203 -7.13 -21.54 7.02
CA MET A 203 -7.32 -21.92 5.63
C MET A 203 -6.91 -23.37 5.36
N GLY A 204 -5.71 -23.77 5.80
CA GLY A 204 -5.22 -25.14 5.58
C GLY A 204 -6.02 -26.20 6.32
N LYS A 205 -6.45 -25.94 7.57
CA LYS A 205 -7.35 -26.85 8.32
C LYS A 205 -8.66 -27.06 7.57
N ALA A 206 -9.26 -25.99 7.08
CA ALA A 206 -10.51 -26.03 6.33
C ALA A 206 -10.37 -26.82 5.02
N ILE A 207 -9.32 -26.55 4.24
CA ILE A 207 -9.00 -27.27 3.00
C ILE A 207 -8.74 -28.76 3.28
N ALA A 208 -7.96 -29.09 4.31
CA ALA A 208 -7.68 -30.47 4.68
C ALA A 208 -8.92 -31.23 5.16
N ARG A 209 -9.81 -30.57 5.90
CA ARG A 209 -11.08 -31.15 6.36
C ARG A 209 -12.00 -31.48 5.20
N ALA A 210 -12.11 -30.58 4.22
CA ALA A 210 -12.89 -30.81 3.01
C ALA A 210 -12.25 -31.86 2.08
N ASN A 211 -10.92 -32.03 2.16
CA ASN A 211 -10.15 -32.94 1.33
C ASN A 211 -9.36 -33.96 2.17
N PRO A 212 -10.02 -34.89 2.88
CA PRO A 212 -9.37 -35.75 3.88
C PRO A 212 -8.29 -36.67 3.30
N LYS A 213 -8.36 -36.99 2.00
CA LYS A 213 -7.41 -37.86 1.28
C LYS A 213 -6.24 -37.09 0.65
N ALA A 214 -6.26 -35.75 0.67
CA ALA A 214 -5.21 -34.95 0.06
C ALA A 214 -3.91 -35.04 0.88
N ASN A 215 -2.77 -35.00 0.18
CA ASN A 215 -1.48 -34.83 0.80
C ASN A 215 -1.40 -33.43 1.45
N LEU A 216 -0.79 -33.34 2.64
CA LEU A 216 -0.60 -32.07 3.34
C LEU A 216 0.30 -31.09 2.58
N SER A 217 1.19 -31.57 1.70
CA SER A 217 1.94 -30.70 0.78
C SER A 217 1.02 -29.99 -0.20
N HIS A 218 0.05 -30.70 -0.81
CA HIS A 218 -0.94 -30.08 -1.68
C HIS A 218 -1.89 -29.17 -0.89
N VAL A 219 -2.27 -29.52 0.35
CA VAL A 219 -3.03 -28.62 1.23
C VAL A 219 -2.25 -27.31 1.45
N TYR A 220 -0.96 -27.41 1.73
CA TYR A 220 -0.08 -26.26 1.89
C TYR A 220 -0.05 -25.40 0.62
N GLU A 221 0.27 -25.99 -0.54
CA GLU A 221 0.32 -25.28 -1.83
C GLU A 221 -1.01 -24.58 -2.16
N ASN A 222 -2.14 -25.24 -1.95
CA ASN A 222 -3.46 -24.67 -2.19
C ASN A 222 -3.81 -23.56 -1.19
N SER A 223 -3.34 -23.66 0.06
CA SER A 223 -3.49 -22.60 1.06
C SER A 223 -2.67 -21.36 0.71
N VAL A 224 -1.45 -21.56 0.17
CA VAL A 224 -0.62 -20.47 -0.37
C VAL A 224 -1.35 -19.78 -1.51
N VAL A 225 -1.81 -20.53 -2.51
CA VAL A 225 -2.54 -19.94 -3.65
C VAL A 225 -3.79 -19.17 -3.19
N LEU A 226 -4.56 -19.72 -2.24
CA LEU A 226 -5.73 -19.01 -1.70
C LEU A 226 -5.35 -17.69 -1.02
N LEU A 227 -4.33 -17.70 -0.16
CA LEU A 227 -3.84 -16.49 0.49
C LEU A 227 -3.43 -15.43 -0.54
N PHE A 228 -2.67 -15.82 -1.57
CA PHE A 228 -2.22 -14.89 -2.61
C PHE A 228 -3.36 -14.38 -3.49
N ARG A 229 -4.37 -15.20 -3.78
CA ARG A 229 -5.59 -14.72 -4.45
C ARG A 229 -6.28 -13.65 -3.61
N LEU A 230 -6.47 -13.88 -2.31
CA LEU A 230 -7.08 -12.90 -1.42
C LEU A 230 -6.24 -11.60 -1.34
N LEU A 231 -4.94 -11.70 -1.11
CA LEU A 231 -4.05 -10.54 -1.06
C LEU A 231 -4.05 -9.76 -2.37
N PHE A 232 -4.03 -10.46 -3.51
CA PHE A 232 -4.10 -9.83 -4.83
C PHE A 232 -5.42 -9.10 -5.02
N VAL A 233 -6.55 -9.72 -4.70
CA VAL A 233 -7.87 -9.10 -4.87
C VAL A 233 -7.99 -7.85 -4.01
N VAL A 234 -7.60 -7.90 -2.73
CA VAL A 234 -7.66 -6.71 -1.86
C VAL A 234 -6.74 -5.60 -2.38
N TYR A 235 -5.52 -5.94 -2.79
CA TYR A 235 -4.59 -4.97 -3.40
C TYR A 235 -5.16 -4.36 -4.68
N PHE A 236 -5.73 -5.18 -5.56
CA PHE A 236 -6.34 -4.75 -6.80
C PHE A 236 -7.51 -3.80 -6.55
N GLU A 237 -8.40 -4.15 -5.63
CA GLU A 237 -9.56 -3.35 -5.26
C GLU A 237 -9.17 -1.99 -4.65
N ASP A 238 -8.25 -1.97 -3.69
CA ASP A 238 -7.80 -0.73 -3.07
C ASP A 238 -7.04 0.17 -4.06
N LYS A 239 -6.19 -0.40 -4.92
CA LYS A 239 -5.38 0.38 -5.87
C LYS A 239 -6.20 0.94 -7.03
N ASN A 240 -7.24 0.24 -7.44
CA ASN A 240 -8.07 0.60 -8.60
C ASN A 240 -9.46 1.10 -8.19
N ALA A 241 -9.65 1.52 -6.94
CA ALA A 241 -10.96 1.94 -6.42
C ALA A 241 -11.71 2.94 -7.33
N ALA A 242 -11.01 3.94 -7.88
CA ALA A 242 -11.61 4.93 -8.80
C ALA A 242 -12.06 4.31 -10.14
N LEU A 243 -11.29 3.35 -10.68
CA LEU A 243 -11.69 2.60 -11.87
C LEU A 243 -12.92 1.74 -11.55
N LEU A 244 -12.88 1.00 -10.44
CA LEU A 244 -13.96 0.08 -10.06
C LEU A 244 -15.27 0.80 -9.73
N GLN A 245 -15.22 2.04 -9.22
CA GLN A 245 -16.40 2.88 -9.06
C GLN A 245 -17.11 3.20 -10.38
N ALA A 246 -16.38 3.25 -11.51
CA ALA A 246 -16.97 3.41 -12.83
C ALA A 246 -17.64 2.12 -13.35
N HIS A 247 -17.40 0.98 -12.70
CA HIS A 247 -17.93 -0.34 -13.06
C HIS A 247 -18.85 -0.88 -11.94
N PRO A 248 -20.07 -0.34 -11.78
CA PRO A 248 -20.94 -0.63 -10.63
C PRO A 248 -21.37 -2.10 -10.53
N PHE A 249 -21.31 -2.87 -11.62
CA PHE A 249 -21.59 -4.31 -11.60
C PHE A 249 -20.51 -5.09 -10.84
N TYR A 250 -19.23 -4.71 -10.93
CA TYR A 250 -18.15 -5.35 -10.19
C TYR A 250 -18.41 -5.30 -8.68
N GLN A 251 -18.94 -4.17 -8.20
CA GLN A 251 -19.18 -3.96 -6.77
C GLN A 251 -20.00 -5.10 -6.16
N ARG A 252 -20.92 -5.71 -6.92
CA ARG A 252 -21.74 -6.86 -6.47
C ARG A 252 -20.92 -8.12 -6.17
N TYR A 253 -19.80 -8.30 -6.87
CA TYR A 253 -18.90 -9.45 -6.76
C TYR A 253 -17.64 -9.14 -5.94
N SER A 254 -17.36 -7.87 -5.68
CA SER A 254 -16.17 -7.42 -4.95
C SER A 254 -15.99 -8.14 -3.62
N LEU A 255 -14.73 -8.33 -3.22
CA LEU A 255 -14.42 -8.95 -1.93
C LEU A 255 -14.96 -8.11 -0.77
N ALA A 256 -14.94 -6.79 -0.91
CA ALA A 256 -15.57 -5.86 0.03
C ALA A 256 -17.07 -6.15 0.21
N GLN A 257 -17.81 -6.37 -0.88
CA GLN A 257 -19.24 -6.68 -0.82
C GLN A 257 -19.52 -8.08 -0.25
N ILE A 258 -18.69 -9.08 -0.60
CA ILE A 258 -18.77 -10.41 -0.01
C ILE A 258 -18.59 -10.31 1.51
N PHE A 259 -17.56 -9.60 1.96
CA PHE A 259 -17.31 -9.39 3.39
C PHE A 259 -18.45 -8.64 4.08
N GLN A 260 -18.95 -7.55 3.48
CA GLN A 260 -20.06 -6.79 4.05
C GLN A 260 -21.33 -7.64 4.20
N SER A 261 -21.64 -8.45 3.20
CA SER A 261 -22.79 -9.36 3.22
C SER A 261 -22.66 -10.40 4.34
N LEU A 262 -21.47 -10.97 4.51
CA LEU A 262 -21.17 -11.92 5.58
C LEU A 262 -21.21 -11.26 6.97
N ARG A 263 -20.74 -10.01 7.10
CA ARG A 263 -20.70 -9.29 8.38
C ARG A 263 -22.09 -8.95 8.91
N HIS A 264 -23.05 -8.66 8.02
CA HIS A 264 -24.41 -8.26 8.39
C HIS A 264 -25.44 -9.41 8.31
N GLN A 265 -25.00 -10.64 8.07
CA GLN A 265 -25.91 -11.78 8.01
C GLN A 265 -26.45 -12.17 9.40
N PRO A 266 -27.67 -12.73 9.51
CA PRO A 266 -28.17 -13.34 10.74
C PRO A 266 -27.32 -14.54 11.16
N ALA A 267 -27.25 -14.80 12.48
CA ALA A 267 -26.45 -15.91 13.06
C ALA A 267 -26.82 -17.29 12.47
N GLU A 268 -28.08 -17.51 12.11
CA GLU A 268 -28.57 -18.75 11.49
C GLU A 268 -27.89 -19.06 10.14
N ARG A 269 -27.35 -18.03 9.47
CA ARG A 269 -26.65 -18.16 8.18
C ARG A 269 -25.17 -18.46 8.34
N GLU A 270 -24.61 -18.43 9.56
CA GLU A 270 -23.18 -18.62 9.78
C GLU A 270 -22.66 -20.00 9.33
N ALA A 271 -23.50 -21.03 9.41
CA ALA A 271 -23.19 -22.39 8.96
C ALA A 271 -23.41 -22.63 7.46
N LEU A 272 -23.91 -21.64 6.70
CA LEU A 272 -24.09 -21.75 5.25
C LEU A 272 -22.74 -21.58 4.52
N HIS A 273 -22.74 -21.83 3.21
CA HIS A 273 -21.53 -21.87 2.38
C HIS A 273 -21.64 -21.01 1.11
N ASP A 274 -22.63 -20.13 1.03
CA ASP A 274 -22.84 -19.23 -0.11
C ASP A 274 -21.76 -18.14 -0.20
N GLY A 275 -21.13 -17.76 0.91
CA GLY A 275 -19.98 -16.85 0.88
C GLY A 275 -18.78 -17.41 0.13
N VAL A 276 -18.43 -18.69 0.34
CA VAL A 276 -17.33 -19.31 -0.39
C VAL A 276 -17.69 -19.58 -1.85
N TYR A 277 -18.97 -19.80 -2.16
CA TYR A 277 -19.44 -19.85 -3.54
C TYR A 277 -19.23 -18.49 -4.23
N ALA A 278 -19.64 -17.38 -3.61
CA ALA A 278 -19.42 -16.04 -4.14
C ALA A 278 -17.92 -15.73 -4.33
N LEU A 279 -17.06 -16.15 -3.41
CA LEU A 279 -15.61 -15.99 -3.55
C LEU A 279 -15.06 -16.75 -4.77
N LYS A 280 -15.54 -17.96 -5.04
CA LYS A 280 -15.15 -18.72 -6.24
C LYS A 280 -15.59 -18.03 -7.52
N GLN A 281 -16.81 -17.48 -7.55
CA GLN A 281 -17.32 -16.70 -8.68
C GLN A 281 -16.45 -15.46 -8.94
N LEU A 282 -16.00 -14.78 -7.89
CA LEU A 282 -15.04 -13.68 -8.03
C LEU A 282 -13.72 -14.17 -8.66
N PHE A 283 -13.18 -15.30 -8.22
CA PHE A 283 -11.94 -15.84 -8.80
C PHE A 283 -12.10 -16.25 -10.26
N GLU A 284 -13.22 -16.89 -10.61
CA GLU A 284 -13.56 -17.29 -11.99
C GLU A 284 -13.69 -16.05 -12.90
N MET A 285 -14.41 -15.02 -12.44
CA MET A 285 -14.54 -13.75 -13.16
C MET A 285 -13.18 -13.07 -13.40
N LEU A 286 -12.24 -13.17 -12.45
CA LEU A 286 -10.90 -12.59 -12.61
C LEU A 286 -9.98 -13.42 -13.52
N ASP A 287 -10.26 -14.71 -13.70
CA ASP A 287 -9.50 -15.61 -14.58
C ASP A 287 -10.00 -15.57 -16.03
N GLU A 288 -11.28 -15.87 -16.21
CA GLU A 288 -11.93 -16.06 -17.52
C GLU A 288 -12.62 -14.79 -18.03
N GLY A 289 -12.95 -13.86 -17.13
CA GLY A 289 -13.71 -12.65 -17.43
C GLY A 289 -15.20 -12.81 -17.24
N ALA A 290 -15.92 -11.71 -17.41
CA ALA A 290 -17.36 -11.70 -17.54
C ALA A 290 -17.74 -10.74 -18.65
N GLU A 291 -18.42 -11.22 -19.69
CA GLU A 291 -18.70 -10.45 -20.91
C GLU A 291 -19.45 -9.13 -20.64
N ASP A 292 -20.34 -9.12 -19.64
CA ASP A 292 -21.12 -7.95 -19.25
C ASP A 292 -20.43 -7.05 -18.20
N ILE A 293 -19.21 -7.39 -17.76
CA ILE A 293 -18.50 -6.68 -16.70
C ILE A 293 -17.10 -6.30 -17.20
N ASP A 294 -16.92 -5.02 -17.51
CA ASP A 294 -15.66 -4.44 -17.98
C ASP A 294 -14.57 -4.43 -16.89
N ILE A 295 -13.91 -5.57 -16.67
CA ILE A 295 -12.78 -5.73 -15.73
C ILE A 295 -11.60 -6.35 -16.46
N PRO A 296 -10.36 -5.93 -16.13
CA PRO A 296 -9.17 -6.59 -16.64
C PRO A 296 -9.11 -8.08 -16.28
N LEU A 297 -8.84 -8.91 -17.29
CA LEU A 297 -8.51 -10.32 -17.10
C LEU A 297 -7.15 -10.47 -16.42
N PHE A 298 -7.07 -11.34 -15.42
CA PHE A 298 -5.83 -11.69 -14.72
C PHE A 298 -5.42 -13.13 -15.03
N ASN A 299 -5.25 -13.43 -16.32
CA ASN A 299 -4.82 -14.72 -16.85
C ASN A 299 -3.33 -15.06 -16.61
N GLY A 300 -2.70 -14.43 -15.62
CA GLY A 300 -1.31 -14.71 -15.21
C GLY A 300 -1.13 -16.05 -14.48
N GLY A 301 -2.16 -16.89 -14.45
CA GLY A 301 -2.16 -18.21 -13.82
C GLY A 301 -2.43 -18.21 -12.31
N LEU A 302 -2.57 -17.05 -11.66
CA LEU A 302 -2.88 -17.01 -10.23
C LEU A 302 -4.31 -17.52 -9.95
N PHE A 303 -5.27 -17.15 -10.80
CA PHE A 303 -6.67 -17.54 -10.67
C PHE A 303 -7.02 -18.85 -11.39
N ASP A 304 -6.10 -19.38 -12.21
CA ASP A 304 -6.22 -20.67 -12.88
C ASP A 304 -6.62 -21.79 -11.88
N PRO A 305 -7.76 -22.45 -12.08
CA PRO A 305 -8.26 -23.47 -11.17
C PRO A 305 -7.33 -24.69 -11.06
N THR A 306 -6.52 -24.97 -12.08
CA THR A 306 -5.59 -26.11 -12.12
C THR A 306 -4.41 -25.95 -11.17
N ARG A 307 -4.05 -24.71 -10.80
CA ARG A 307 -2.98 -24.41 -9.83
C ARG A 307 -3.37 -24.73 -8.39
N ALA A 308 -4.66 -24.70 -8.08
CA ALA A 308 -5.17 -24.96 -6.74
C ALA A 308 -6.46 -25.79 -6.78
N PRO A 309 -6.37 -27.07 -7.20
CA PRO A 309 -7.54 -27.91 -7.43
C PRO A 309 -8.33 -28.23 -6.15
N LEU A 310 -7.71 -28.20 -4.96
CA LEU A 310 -8.40 -28.45 -3.69
C LEU A 310 -9.36 -27.32 -3.31
N LEU A 311 -9.19 -26.13 -3.90
CA LEU A 311 -10.12 -25.00 -3.70
C LEU A 311 -11.43 -25.21 -4.46
N LEU A 312 -11.45 -26.07 -5.49
CA LEU A 312 -12.67 -26.40 -6.22
C LEU A 312 -13.64 -27.22 -5.38
N THR A 313 -13.14 -27.95 -4.38
CA THR A 313 -13.94 -28.76 -3.46
C THR A 313 -15.08 -27.92 -2.85
N PRO A 314 -16.33 -28.42 -2.85
CA PRO A 314 -17.45 -27.70 -2.24
C PRO A 314 -17.27 -27.50 -0.73
N LYS A 315 -17.87 -26.44 -0.19
CA LYS A 315 -18.03 -26.23 1.26
C LYS A 315 -16.72 -26.23 2.07
N ILE A 316 -15.63 -25.73 1.48
CA ILE A 316 -14.34 -25.60 2.20
C ILE A 316 -14.44 -24.66 3.40
N PHE A 317 -15.25 -23.60 3.30
CA PHE A 317 -15.55 -22.68 4.40
C PHE A 317 -17.05 -22.59 4.61
N ASP A 318 -17.49 -22.49 5.86
CA ASP A 318 -18.77 -21.89 6.19
C ASP A 318 -18.63 -20.35 6.23
N ASN A 319 -19.76 -19.66 6.31
CA ASN A 319 -19.81 -18.21 6.26
C ASN A 319 -19.15 -17.58 7.50
N ALA A 320 -19.25 -18.20 8.67
CA ALA A 320 -18.54 -17.73 9.87
C ALA A 320 -17.02 -17.77 9.68
N THR A 321 -16.48 -18.88 9.19
CA THR A 321 -15.03 -19.02 8.95
C THR A 321 -14.56 -18.03 7.90
N LEU A 322 -15.29 -17.90 6.78
CA LEU A 322 -14.92 -16.95 5.73
C LEU A 322 -15.01 -15.50 6.23
N ARG A 323 -16.04 -15.14 7.00
CA ARG A 323 -16.16 -13.83 7.63
C ARG A 323 -14.95 -13.53 8.51
N GLN A 324 -14.57 -14.45 9.40
CA GLN A 324 -13.43 -14.27 10.30
C GLN A 324 -12.11 -14.13 9.52
N LEU A 325 -11.90 -14.92 8.47
CA LEU A 325 -10.72 -14.81 7.61
C LEU A 325 -10.63 -13.42 6.96
N LEU A 326 -11.72 -12.96 6.35
CA LEU A 326 -11.76 -11.65 5.68
C LEU A 326 -11.67 -10.48 6.66
N GLU A 327 -12.31 -10.59 7.82
CA GLU A 327 -12.26 -9.58 8.89
C GLU A 327 -10.80 -9.35 9.33
N LYS A 328 -10.14 -10.44 9.71
CA LYS A 328 -8.73 -10.44 10.13
C LYS A 328 -7.78 -10.04 9.01
N LEU A 329 -8.11 -10.26 7.74
CA LEU A 329 -7.32 -9.82 6.58
C LEU A 329 -7.49 -8.32 6.29
N LEU A 330 -8.71 -7.80 6.38
CA LEU A 330 -9.06 -6.43 5.97
C LEU A 330 -8.82 -5.38 7.07
N TYR A 331 -8.85 -5.77 8.34
CA TYR A 331 -8.73 -4.86 9.48
C TYR A 331 -7.58 -5.24 10.40
N LYS A 332 -6.92 -4.23 10.98
CA LYS A 332 -5.90 -4.43 12.01
C LYS A 332 -6.52 -5.18 13.17
N THR A 333 -5.74 -6.07 13.78
CA THR A 333 -6.15 -6.81 14.98
C THR A 333 -5.18 -6.52 16.12
N HIS A 334 -5.61 -6.77 17.35
CA HIS A 334 -4.74 -6.79 18.50
C HIS A 334 -5.12 -7.96 19.40
N ARG A 335 -4.25 -8.98 19.48
CA ARG A 335 -4.44 -10.17 20.32
C ARG A 335 -5.76 -10.90 20.02
N GLY A 336 -6.08 -11.01 18.72
CA GLY A 336 -7.28 -11.69 18.25
C GLY A 336 -8.49 -10.77 18.07
N ASP A 337 -8.53 -9.61 18.73
CA ASP A 337 -9.62 -8.64 18.63
C ASP A 337 -9.44 -7.74 17.40
N THR A 338 -10.49 -7.61 16.59
CA THR A 338 -10.48 -6.76 15.39
C THR A 338 -10.71 -5.30 15.73
N LEU A 339 -9.81 -4.43 15.27
CA LEU A 339 -9.92 -2.98 15.35
C LEU A 339 -10.62 -2.45 14.10
N PHE A 340 -11.96 -2.41 14.13
CA PHE A 340 -12.79 -2.01 12.98
C PHE A 340 -12.64 -0.55 12.55
N ASP A 341 -12.07 0.31 13.40
CA ASP A 341 -11.69 1.68 13.07
C ASP A 341 -10.42 1.75 12.20
N THR A 342 -9.69 0.64 12.09
CA THR A 342 -8.38 0.57 11.46
C THR A 342 -8.38 -0.42 10.30
N LYS A 343 -8.99 -0.04 9.17
CA LYS A 343 -8.90 -0.81 7.92
C LYS A 343 -7.45 -0.76 7.39
N ARG A 344 -6.92 -1.90 6.93
CA ARG A 344 -5.59 -1.95 6.30
C ARG A 344 -5.63 -1.33 4.90
N ASP A 345 -4.58 -0.57 4.57
CA ASP A 345 -4.44 0.14 3.29
C ASP A 345 -3.49 -0.62 2.34
N PHE A 346 -4.03 -1.54 1.53
CA PHE A 346 -3.21 -2.43 0.71
C PHE A 346 -2.54 -1.72 -0.47
N LYS A 347 -3.10 -0.62 -1.00
CA LYS A 347 -2.49 0.12 -2.12
C LYS A 347 -1.13 0.74 -1.77
N ASN A 348 -0.89 1.01 -0.48
CA ASN A 348 0.33 1.61 0.04
C ASN A 348 1.30 0.58 0.67
N MET A 349 0.91 -0.69 0.76
CA MET A 349 1.81 -1.76 1.20
C MET A 349 2.93 -1.99 0.19
N SER A 350 4.15 -2.17 0.70
CA SER A 350 5.31 -2.41 -0.15
C SER A 350 5.26 -3.78 -0.82
N VAL A 351 5.69 -3.90 -2.08
CA VAL A 351 5.85 -5.21 -2.73
C VAL A 351 6.91 -6.06 -2.01
N THR A 352 7.90 -5.41 -1.38
CA THR A 352 8.85 -6.06 -0.45
C THR A 352 8.13 -6.75 0.70
N HIS A 353 7.07 -6.14 1.24
CA HIS A 353 6.31 -6.70 2.34
C HIS A 353 5.62 -8.01 1.92
N LEU A 354 5.01 -8.02 0.73
CA LEU A 354 4.38 -9.22 0.17
C LEU A 354 5.39 -10.33 -0.10
N GLY A 355 6.61 -9.98 -0.56
CA GLY A 355 7.71 -10.94 -0.74
C GLY A 355 8.16 -11.58 0.58
N ARG A 356 8.25 -10.79 1.66
CA ARG A 356 8.54 -11.30 3.01
C ARG A 356 7.43 -12.20 3.56
N ILE A 357 6.17 -11.95 3.18
CA ILE A 357 5.05 -12.86 3.49
C ILE A 357 5.27 -14.21 2.82
N TYR A 358 5.63 -14.23 1.54
CA TYR A 358 5.91 -15.49 0.83
C TYR A 358 7.05 -16.28 1.47
N GLU A 359 8.17 -15.62 1.74
CA GLU A 359 9.37 -16.27 2.26
C GLU A 359 9.16 -16.83 3.66
N GLY A 360 8.49 -16.07 4.54
CA GLY A 360 8.17 -16.58 5.86
C GLY A 360 7.28 -17.83 5.78
N LEU A 361 6.34 -17.90 4.82
CA LEU A 361 5.52 -19.11 4.63
C LEU A 361 6.34 -20.34 4.25
N LEU A 362 7.47 -20.21 3.55
CA LEU A 362 8.32 -21.35 3.16
C LEU A 362 8.88 -22.10 4.37
N GLU A 363 9.00 -21.43 5.51
CA GLU A 363 9.41 -22.04 6.76
C GLU A 363 8.30 -22.90 7.39
N PHE A 364 7.06 -22.83 6.90
CA PHE A 364 5.94 -23.57 7.47
C PHE A 364 5.56 -24.79 6.65
N ARG A 365 5.01 -25.79 7.34
CA ARG A 365 4.35 -26.95 6.73
C ARG A 365 3.18 -27.41 7.57
N PHE A 366 2.21 -28.05 6.92
CA PHE A 366 1.14 -28.75 7.63
C PHE A 366 1.61 -30.12 8.10
N GLU A 367 1.33 -30.45 9.36
CA GLU A 367 1.49 -31.78 9.94
C GLU A 367 0.16 -32.26 10.53
N ARG A 368 0.00 -33.58 10.68
CA ARG A 368 -1.11 -34.18 11.41
C ARG A 368 -0.60 -34.61 12.78
N ALA A 369 -1.32 -34.22 13.82
CA ALA A 369 -0.94 -34.55 15.19
C ALA A 369 -1.04 -36.07 15.42
N THR A 370 0.05 -36.69 15.87
CA THR A 370 0.10 -38.12 16.21
C THR A 370 -0.53 -38.42 17.57
N GLU A 371 -0.57 -37.42 18.43
CA GLU A 371 -1.15 -37.42 19.77
C GLU A 371 -1.79 -36.06 20.09
N ASN A 372 -2.39 -35.92 21.26
CA ASN A 372 -2.88 -34.62 21.69
C ASN A 372 -1.68 -33.74 22.03
N ALA A 373 -1.63 -32.55 21.43
CA ALA A 373 -0.57 -31.58 21.64
C ALA A 373 -1.18 -30.22 21.96
N VAL A 374 -0.38 -29.34 22.53
CA VAL A 374 -0.78 -27.96 22.82
C VAL A 374 0.26 -27.03 22.22
N TYR A 375 -0.20 -26.10 21.38
CA TYR A 375 0.61 -24.93 21.02
C TYR A 375 0.63 -23.96 22.20
N LEU A 376 1.81 -23.58 22.66
CA LEU A 376 1.97 -22.56 23.70
C LEU A 376 2.89 -21.46 23.22
N GLU A 377 2.38 -20.23 23.29
CA GLU A 377 3.17 -19.00 23.26
C GLU A 377 3.27 -18.49 24.70
N TYR A 378 4.47 -18.47 25.27
CA TYR A 378 4.66 -18.13 26.68
C TYR A 378 5.93 -17.33 26.94
N GLU A 379 5.97 -16.68 28.09
CA GLU A 379 7.16 -16.04 28.65
C GLU A 379 7.46 -16.66 30.02
N SER A 380 8.73 -16.80 30.35
CA SER A 380 9.17 -17.14 31.70
C SER A 380 10.45 -16.39 32.06
N ASN A 381 10.89 -16.47 33.32
CA ASN A 381 12.17 -15.87 33.73
C ASN A 381 13.36 -16.44 32.95
N THR A 382 13.21 -17.64 32.38
CA THR A 382 14.22 -18.31 31.56
C THR A 382 14.36 -17.66 30.18
N THR A 383 13.30 -17.03 29.65
CA THR A 383 13.29 -16.40 28.31
C THR A 383 13.52 -14.87 28.33
N LYS A 384 13.84 -14.27 29.50
CA LYS A 384 14.29 -12.86 29.67
C LYS A 384 13.56 -11.84 28.76
N GLY A 385 12.24 -11.77 28.83
CA GLY A 385 11.47 -10.76 28.09
C GLY A 385 11.19 -11.09 26.63
N LYS A 386 11.51 -12.30 26.15
CA LYS A 386 11.13 -12.81 24.83
C LYS A 386 10.05 -13.89 24.98
N THR A 387 9.07 -13.86 24.09
CA THR A 387 8.10 -14.94 23.95
C THR A 387 8.76 -16.14 23.28
N PHE A 388 8.46 -17.33 23.80
CA PHE A 388 8.82 -18.61 23.19
C PHE A 388 7.54 -19.27 22.70
N GLU A 389 7.59 -19.86 21.51
CA GLU A 389 6.44 -20.56 20.92
C GLU A 389 6.84 -21.94 20.42
N ALA A 390 6.09 -22.96 20.85
CA ALA A 390 6.24 -24.31 20.31
C ALA A 390 5.00 -25.19 20.55
N TYR A 391 5.05 -26.39 19.98
CA TYR A 391 4.10 -27.46 20.23
C TYR A 391 4.67 -28.37 21.30
N PHE A 392 3.88 -28.63 22.34
CA PHE A 392 4.26 -29.45 23.48
C PHE A 392 3.25 -30.58 23.68
N ASP A 393 3.73 -31.71 24.17
CA ASP A 393 2.84 -32.72 24.71
C ASP A 393 2.32 -32.31 26.10
N ALA A 394 1.42 -33.12 26.67
CA ALA A 394 0.83 -32.83 27.98
C ALA A 394 1.87 -32.82 29.12
N TYR A 395 2.96 -33.56 29.00
CA TYR A 395 4.01 -33.65 30.01
C TYR A 395 4.89 -32.40 30.01
N ASP A 396 5.38 -32.00 28.84
CA ASP A 396 6.21 -30.81 28.64
C ASP A 396 5.42 -29.54 29.00
N GLN A 397 4.15 -29.46 28.60
CA GLN A 397 3.27 -28.36 29.02
C GLN A 397 3.19 -28.25 30.55
N ALA A 398 3.00 -29.37 31.24
CA ALA A 398 2.88 -29.38 32.70
C ALA A 398 4.18 -28.98 33.40
N LEU A 399 5.34 -29.23 32.78
CA LEU A 399 6.64 -28.80 33.28
C LEU A 399 6.84 -27.30 33.08
N ILE A 400 6.54 -26.79 31.89
CA ILE A 400 6.68 -25.36 31.53
C ILE A 400 5.80 -24.48 32.42
N ARG A 401 4.57 -24.90 32.72
CA ARG A 401 3.66 -24.17 33.63
C ARG A 401 4.22 -24.01 35.04
N LYS A 402 5.20 -24.83 35.45
CA LYS A 402 5.86 -24.74 36.76
C LYS A 402 7.07 -23.80 36.74
N GLU A 403 7.46 -23.26 35.59
CA GLU A 403 8.54 -22.29 35.50
C GLU A 403 8.20 -21.00 36.26
N LYS A 404 9.20 -20.45 36.97
CA LYS A 404 9.02 -19.18 37.68
C LYS A 404 8.78 -18.05 36.69
N GLY A 405 7.73 -17.27 36.95
CA GLY A 405 7.34 -16.16 36.08
C GLY A 405 6.61 -16.59 34.81
N PHE A 406 6.14 -17.83 34.71
CA PHE A 406 5.34 -18.30 33.57
C PHE A 406 4.12 -17.41 33.33
N LYS A 407 4.02 -16.91 32.10
CA LYS A 407 2.85 -16.23 31.57
C LYS A 407 2.52 -16.85 30.22
N SER A 408 1.35 -17.48 30.14
CA SER A 408 0.80 -17.94 28.86
C SER A 408 0.20 -16.75 28.14
N TRP A 409 0.68 -16.50 26.93
CA TRP A 409 0.12 -15.51 26.03
C TRP A 409 -0.93 -16.15 25.11
N ARG A 410 -0.68 -17.39 24.67
CA ARG A 410 -1.59 -18.11 23.80
C ARG A 410 -1.48 -19.62 24.00
N GLU A 411 -2.63 -20.28 23.92
CA GLU A 411 -2.75 -21.72 24.09
C GLU A 411 -3.77 -22.29 23.10
N ILE A 412 -3.34 -23.24 22.28
CA ILE A 412 -4.23 -23.92 21.31
C ILE A 412 -4.12 -25.41 21.51
N ASN A 413 -5.23 -26.03 21.86
CA ASN A 413 -5.33 -27.48 21.97
C ASN A 413 -5.47 -28.10 20.58
N ILE A 414 -4.63 -29.11 20.31
CA ILE A 414 -4.62 -29.85 19.05
C ILE A 414 -4.92 -31.30 19.37
N LYS A 415 -6.02 -31.80 18.81
CA LYS A 415 -6.40 -33.20 19.03
C LYS A 415 -5.59 -34.11 18.12
N LYS A 416 -5.35 -35.34 18.57
CA LYS A 416 -4.81 -36.40 17.73
C LYS A 416 -5.59 -36.48 16.40
N GLY A 417 -4.85 -36.47 15.29
CA GLY A 417 -5.37 -36.50 13.92
C GLY A 417 -5.68 -35.13 13.31
N GLU A 418 -5.70 -34.07 14.11
CA GLU A 418 -5.93 -32.70 13.64
C GLU A 418 -4.71 -32.18 12.86
N VAL A 419 -4.97 -31.39 11.81
CA VAL A 419 -3.93 -30.74 11.02
C VAL A 419 -3.51 -29.45 11.72
N PHE A 420 -2.22 -29.20 11.86
CA PHE A 420 -1.69 -27.97 12.45
C PHE A 420 -0.51 -27.45 11.64
N LEU A 421 -0.19 -26.15 11.81
CA LEU A 421 0.86 -25.47 11.07
C LEU A 421 2.16 -25.47 11.88
N LYS A 422 3.21 -26.11 11.38
CA LYS A 422 4.50 -26.18 12.06
C LYS A 422 5.53 -25.30 11.36
N SER A 423 6.22 -24.45 12.12
CA SER A 423 7.36 -23.64 11.64
C SER A 423 8.67 -24.42 11.74
N ALA A 424 9.58 -24.15 10.79
CA ALA A 424 10.94 -24.67 10.75
C ALA A 424 11.78 -24.22 11.94
N ASN A 425 11.51 -23.06 12.55
CA ASN A 425 12.20 -22.61 13.78
C ASN A 425 11.95 -23.54 14.98
N ASN A 426 10.89 -24.34 14.91
CA ASN A 426 10.53 -25.35 15.91
C ASN A 426 11.14 -26.74 15.62
N SER A 427 12.10 -26.79 14.69
CA SER A 427 12.87 -27.97 14.31
C SER A 427 14.32 -27.54 14.02
N ARG A 428 15.31 -28.38 14.33
CA ARG A 428 16.72 -28.04 14.06
C ARG A 428 16.91 -27.69 12.58
N LYS A 429 17.26 -26.42 12.33
CA LYS A 429 17.81 -25.80 11.10
C LYS A 429 17.60 -26.60 9.82
N THR A 430 16.77 -26.10 8.91
CA THR A 430 16.90 -26.42 7.48
C THR A 430 16.05 -25.47 6.63
N THR A 431 16.62 -24.31 6.29
CA THR A 431 16.58 -23.65 4.95
C THR A 431 17.19 -22.26 5.12
N ALA A 432 18.30 -22.00 4.43
CA ALA A 432 18.96 -20.70 4.42
C ALA A 432 18.33 -19.83 3.31
N SER A 433 17.09 -19.41 3.53
CA SER A 433 16.33 -18.62 2.58
C SER A 433 16.18 -17.20 3.12
N TYR A 434 17.17 -16.34 2.86
CA TYR A 434 17.14 -14.94 3.30
C TYR A 434 16.81 -14.01 2.12
N TYR A 435 15.82 -13.13 2.33
CA TYR A 435 15.51 -12.00 1.47
C TYR A 435 16.74 -11.13 1.18
N THR A 436 16.84 -10.58 -0.03
CA THR A 436 17.82 -9.52 -0.33
C THR A 436 17.17 -8.15 -0.15
N GLU A 437 17.67 -7.36 0.80
CA GLU A 437 17.15 -6.00 1.07
C GLU A 437 17.29 -5.08 -0.16
N PRO A 438 16.33 -4.15 -0.42
CA PRO A 438 16.36 -3.23 -1.56
C PRO A 438 17.65 -2.43 -1.69
N VAL A 439 18.29 -2.08 -0.57
CA VAL A 439 19.57 -1.35 -0.58
C VAL A 439 20.70 -2.15 -1.25
N LEU A 440 20.60 -3.47 -1.27
CA LEU A 440 21.56 -4.38 -1.90
C LEU A 440 21.09 -4.79 -3.30
N SER A 441 19.79 -5.03 -3.48
CA SER A 441 19.25 -5.53 -4.75
C SER A 441 19.09 -4.41 -5.80
N GLN A 442 18.61 -3.21 -5.43
CA GLN A 442 18.42 -2.10 -6.39
C GLN A 442 19.68 -1.74 -7.17
N PRO A 443 20.86 -1.54 -6.54
CA PRO A 443 22.07 -1.21 -7.27
C PRO A 443 22.51 -2.34 -8.20
N LEU A 444 22.31 -3.59 -7.78
CA LEU A 444 22.71 -4.77 -8.53
C LEU A 444 21.82 -5.00 -9.75
N VAL A 445 20.50 -4.87 -9.60
CA VAL A 445 19.53 -4.90 -10.70
C VAL A 445 19.84 -3.78 -11.69
N LYS A 446 20.02 -2.55 -11.20
CA LYS A 446 20.34 -1.40 -12.05
C LYS A 446 21.62 -1.63 -12.87
N ALA A 447 22.70 -2.01 -12.22
CA ALA A 447 23.98 -2.26 -12.88
C ALA A 447 23.88 -3.38 -13.92
N SER A 448 23.10 -4.43 -13.63
CA SER A 448 22.89 -5.56 -14.54
C SER A 448 22.10 -5.14 -15.79
N ILE A 449 21.04 -4.34 -15.63
CA ILE A 449 20.27 -3.78 -16.75
C ILE A 449 21.14 -2.84 -17.58
N ASP A 450 21.83 -1.90 -16.94
CA ASP A 450 22.72 -0.93 -17.59
C ASP A 450 23.76 -1.66 -18.46
N ARG A 451 24.38 -2.71 -17.92
CA ARG A 451 25.36 -3.55 -18.62
C ARG A 451 24.75 -4.29 -19.82
N ALA A 452 23.57 -4.88 -19.65
CA ALA A 452 22.89 -5.63 -20.70
C ALA A 452 22.46 -4.73 -21.86
N LEU A 453 21.93 -3.54 -21.57
CA LEU A 453 21.56 -2.55 -22.57
C LEU A 453 22.78 -2.01 -23.33
N GLN A 454 23.89 -1.71 -22.63
CA GLN A 454 25.14 -1.32 -23.28
C GLN A 454 25.66 -2.42 -24.21
N THR A 455 25.61 -3.68 -23.78
CA THR A 455 26.05 -4.82 -24.60
C THR A 455 25.18 -5.00 -25.85
N ALA A 456 23.87 -4.79 -25.73
CA ALA A 456 22.97 -4.84 -26.87
C ALA A 456 23.25 -3.71 -27.88
N GLN A 457 23.56 -2.50 -27.40
CA GLN A 457 23.97 -1.36 -28.24
C GLN A 457 25.29 -1.63 -28.97
N THR A 458 26.29 -2.19 -28.28
CA THR A 458 27.58 -2.55 -28.91
C THR A 458 27.44 -3.65 -29.97
N ASN A 459 26.43 -4.50 -29.84
CA ASN A 459 26.13 -5.57 -30.81
C ASN A 459 25.22 -5.09 -31.97
N GLY A 460 25.03 -3.78 -32.12
CA GLY A 460 24.30 -3.18 -33.25
C GLY A 460 22.79 -3.12 -33.09
N ASN A 461 22.24 -3.51 -31.92
CA ASN A 461 20.80 -3.44 -31.66
C ASN A 461 20.40 -2.07 -31.08
N ASN A 462 20.38 -1.05 -31.95
CA ASN A 462 20.11 0.34 -31.60
C ASN A 462 18.63 0.75 -31.79
N ASP A 463 17.71 -0.19 -32.03
CA ASP A 463 16.33 0.10 -32.42
C ASP A 463 15.38 0.38 -31.23
N GLY A 464 15.93 0.50 -30.02
CA GLY A 464 15.17 0.71 -28.78
C GLY A 464 14.40 -0.51 -28.28
N ARG A 465 14.45 -1.66 -28.98
CA ARG A 465 13.79 -2.91 -28.56
C ARG A 465 14.68 -3.80 -27.69
N ALA A 466 15.98 -3.55 -27.66
CA ALA A 466 16.94 -4.25 -26.79
C ALA A 466 16.46 -4.37 -25.33
N PHE A 467 15.77 -3.34 -24.83
CA PHE A 467 15.14 -3.36 -23.51
C PHE A 467 13.96 -4.35 -23.40
N MET A 468 13.11 -4.40 -24.43
CA MET A 468 11.93 -5.28 -24.46
C MET A 468 12.31 -6.75 -24.67
N ASP A 469 13.46 -7.00 -25.29
CA ASP A 469 13.99 -8.35 -25.52
C ASP A 469 14.82 -8.87 -24.33
N LEU A 470 15.02 -8.05 -23.29
CA LEU A 470 15.78 -8.42 -22.11
C LEU A 470 15.07 -9.59 -21.39
N ARG A 471 15.79 -10.70 -21.24
CA ARG A 471 15.34 -11.85 -20.44
C ARG A 471 16.14 -11.90 -19.15
N ILE A 472 15.42 -11.94 -18.04
CA ILE A 472 16.02 -12.04 -16.71
C ILE A 472 15.72 -13.40 -16.16
N LEU A 473 16.77 -14.07 -15.71
CA LEU A 473 16.70 -15.34 -15.02
C LEU A 473 17.29 -15.14 -13.64
N ASP A 474 16.46 -15.36 -12.63
CA ASP A 474 16.91 -15.54 -11.26
C ASP A 474 16.69 -17.02 -10.91
N ASN A 475 17.80 -17.77 -10.83
CA ASN A 475 17.79 -19.23 -10.64
C ASN A 475 17.49 -19.65 -9.20
N ALA A 476 17.49 -18.70 -8.25
CA ALA A 476 17.23 -18.93 -6.84
C ALA A 476 16.30 -17.83 -6.29
N CYS A 477 15.25 -17.51 -7.06
CA CYS A 477 14.54 -16.25 -6.92
C CYS A 477 13.79 -16.04 -5.61
N GLY A 478 13.57 -17.09 -4.80
CA GLY A 478 12.79 -16.98 -3.56
C GLY A 478 11.43 -16.33 -3.81
N SER A 479 11.17 -15.18 -3.16
CA SER A 479 9.98 -14.32 -3.38
C SER A 479 9.88 -13.66 -4.77
N GLY A 480 10.87 -13.86 -5.64
CA GLY A 480 10.97 -13.18 -6.94
C GLY A 480 11.43 -11.73 -6.83
N HIS A 481 12.09 -11.33 -5.74
CA HIS A 481 12.36 -9.92 -5.46
C HIS A 481 13.17 -9.23 -6.56
N PHE A 482 14.25 -9.83 -7.05
CA PHE A 482 15.05 -9.29 -8.15
C PHE A 482 14.21 -9.11 -9.43
N LEU A 483 13.27 -10.01 -9.69
CA LEU A 483 12.36 -9.93 -10.84
C LEU A 483 11.37 -8.77 -10.67
N VAL A 484 10.73 -8.67 -9.51
CA VAL A 484 9.80 -7.59 -9.16
C VAL A 484 10.48 -6.23 -9.21
N GLU A 485 11.67 -6.14 -8.62
CA GLU A 485 12.45 -4.91 -8.53
C GLU A 485 12.87 -4.43 -9.91
N HIS A 486 13.29 -5.34 -10.80
CA HIS A 486 13.47 -5.01 -12.21
C HIS A 486 12.20 -4.36 -12.77
N TRP A 487 11.04 -5.01 -12.67
CA TRP A 487 9.80 -4.45 -13.23
C TRP A 487 9.40 -3.10 -12.62
N ALA A 488 9.64 -2.90 -11.32
CA ALA A 488 9.28 -1.66 -10.63
C ALA A 488 10.18 -0.47 -10.99
N THR A 489 11.46 -0.71 -11.26
CA THR A 489 12.49 0.35 -11.39
C THR A 489 12.91 0.63 -12.84
N SER A 490 12.84 -0.38 -13.70
CA SER A 490 13.28 -0.33 -15.09
C SER A 490 12.55 0.74 -15.94
N PRO A 491 11.23 0.97 -15.77
CA PRO A 491 10.53 2.09 -16.43
C PRO A 491 11.09 3.45 -16.00
N THR A 492 11.35 3.65 -14.71
CA THR A 492 11.79 4.95 -14.18
C THR A 492 13.22 5.31 -14.60
N TRP A 493 14.09 4.32 -14.74
CA TRP A 493 15.49 4.55 -15.10
C TRP A 493 15.72 4.73 -16.60
N HIS A 494 14.92 4.07 -17.45
CA HIS A 494 15.26 3.95 -18.87
C HIS A 494 14.20 4.51 -19.84
N LEU A 495 12.96 4.77 -19.41
CA LEU A 495 11.97 5.45 -20.27
C LEU A 495 12.39 6.88 -20.69
N PRO A 496 13.10 7.69 -19.86
CA PRO A 496 13.55 9.02 -20.30
C PRO A 496 14.56 8.99 -21.45
N ALA A 497 15.24 7.87 -21.68
CA ALA A 497 16.24 7.70 -22.74
C ALA A 497 15.64 7.26 -24.09
N LEU A 498 14.37 6.87 -24.13
CA LEU A 498 13.65 6.48 -25.34
C LEU A 498 12.96 7.70 -25.93
N THR A 499 13.60 8.36 -26.90
CA THR A 499 12.98 9.47 -27.64
C THR A 499 11.70 9.01 -28.36
N PRO A 500 10.61 9.80 -28.31
CA PRO A 500 9.33 9.42 -28.90
C PRO A 500 9.32 9.70 -30.41
N THR A 501 10.14 8.99 -31.18
CA THR A 501 10.07 9.07 -32.66
C THR A 501 10.27 7.70 -33.28
N ARG A 502 9.23 6.85 -33.23
CA ARG A 502 8.79 5.93 -34.32
C ARG A 502 7.87 4.78 -33.87
N CYS A 503 7.77 4.44 -32.58
CA CYS A 503 7.00 3.25 -32.18
C CYS A 503 5.47 3.37 -32.25
N CYS A 504 4.89 4.59 -32.16
CA CYS A 504 3.43 4.74 -32.12
C CYS A 504 2.71 4.46 -33.45
N LYS A 505 3.40 4.32 -34.59
CA LYS A 505 2.74 4.00 -35.87
C LYS A 505 2.49 2.50 -36.09
N ASN A 506 3.22 1.61 -35.40
CA ASN A 506 3.13 0.17 -35.66
C ASN A 506 2.18 -0.59 -34.75
N TRP A 507 1.60 0.04 -33.72
CA TRP A 507 0.67 -0.64 -32.82
C TRP A 507 -0.76 -0.70 -33.39
N SER A 508 -1.20 0.31 -34.16
CA SER A 508 -2.54 0.27 -34.81
C SER A 508 -2.61 -0.66 -36.03
N ALA A 509 -1.49 -0.92 -36.71
CA ALA A 509 -1.48 -1.75 -37.92
C ALA A 509 -1.47 -3.26 -37.62
N LYS A 510 -0.92 -3.69 -36.48
CA LYS A 510 -0.85 -5.12 -36.12
C LYS A 510 -2.12 -5.64 -35.43
N SER A 511 -2.93 -4.78 -34.80
CA SER A 511 -4.24 -5.18 -34.27
C SER A 511 -5.28 -5.33 -35.38
N ALA A 512 -5.24 -4.48 -36.42
CA ALA A 512 -6.14 -4.58 -37.57
C ALA A 512 -5.86 -5.79 -38.48
N ALA A 513 -4.60 -6.25 -38.58
CA ALA A 513 -4.24 -7.39 -39.44
C ALA A 513 -4.58 -8.76 -38.83
N LYS A 514 -4.80 -8.86 -37.51
CA LYS A 514 -5.17 -10.12 -36.85
C LYS A 514 -6.68 -10.39 -36.84
N SER A 515 -7.53 -9.38 -37.00
CA SER A 515 -8.99 -9.57 -37.11
C SER A 515 -9.47 -9.90 -38.53
N ALA A 516 -8.64 -9.70 -39.57
CA ALA A 516 -9.02 -9.99 -40.95
C ALA A 516 -8.72 -11.43 -41.41
N ASN A 517 -7.87 -12.19 -40.70
CA ASN A 517 -7.42 -13.52 -41.12
C ASN A 517 -8.12 -14.71 -40.42
N SER A 518 -9.17 -14.47 -39.62
CA SER A 518 -9.97 -15.54 -39.01
C SER A 518 -11.36 -15.74 -39.66
N SER A 519 -11.55 -15.24 -40.89
CA SER A 519 -12.81 -15.38 -41.64
C SER A 519 -12.65 -16.04 -43.02
N ASN A 520 -11.58 -16.80 -43.25
CA ASN A 520 -11.47 -17.70 -44.41
C ASN A 520 -10.48 -18.84 -44.14
N SER A 521 -10.96 -19.91 -43.51
CA SER A 521 -10.58 -21.32 -43.73
C SER A 521 -11.33 -22.22 -42.77
#